data_AF-A0AAW2YST2-F1
#
_entry.id   AF-A0AAW2YST2-F1
#
_cell.length_a   1.000
_cell.length_b   1.000
_cell.length_c   1.000
_cell.angle_alpha   90.00
_cell.angle_beta   90.00
_cell.angle_gamma   90.00
#
_symmetry.space_group_name_H-M   'P 1'
#
loop_
_entity.id
_entity.type
_entity.pdbx_description
1 polymer ?
#
loop_
_entity_poly.entity_id
_entity_poly.type
_entity_poly.pdbx_seq_one_letter_code
_entity_poly.pdbx_strand_id
1 'polypeptide(L)'
;MNKRPVSVSGPCYIGTVDTHPHNESLSAELEDFLEKGEGKTLHPLVKASWHISNHNLYKAHRYIRGVQERPWAMWLHSILHRLEGDMINTKCWIYDIDLPEFIEFWKSKELAYKFIDRSSLCRGWSPEKICQSVEQTSGDGAKVKEIKSYYNIDELKVVKDSIDVKDVIEEGDKELDFILKGA
;
A
#
# COMPACT_ATOMS: atom_id res chain seq x y z
N MET A 1 26.71 27.63 6.41
CA MET A 1 25.37 28.00 6.93
C MET A 1 24.36 26.97 6.46
N ASN A 2 23.53 26.49 7.40
CA ASN A 2 22.73 25.27 7.37
C ASN A 2 21.76 25.16 6.18
N LYS A 3 21.85 24.05 5.43
CA LYS A 3 20.74 23.54 4.63
C LYS A 3 19.69 22.98 5.60
N ARG A 4 18.50 23.57 5.62
CA ARG A 4 17.37 23.00 6.39
C ARG A 4 17.06 21.60 5.84
N PRO A 5 16.77 20.60 6.69
CA PRO A 5 16.27 19.34 6.20
C PRO A 5 14.89 19.59 5.57
N VAL A 6 14.71 19.11 4.35
CA VAL A 6 13.40 19.07 3.69
C VAL A 6 12.52 18.17 4.54
N SER A 7 11.50 18.71 5.20
CA SER A 7 10.53 17.92 5.95
C SER A 7 9.65 17.18 4.95
N VAL A 8 9.96 15.91 4.70
CA VAL A 8 9.12 15.01 3.91
C VAL A 8 7.98 14.55 4.82
N SER A 9 6.99 15.39 5.04
CA SER A 9 5.75 15.01 5.73
C SER A 9 4.83 14.29 4.74
N GLY A 10 5.16 13.04 4.44
CA GLY A 10 4.22 12.11 3.81
C GLY A 10 3.23 11.56 4.85
N PRO A 11 2.07 11.04 4.43
CA PRO A 11 0.96 10.62 5.30
C PRO A 11 1.25 9.37 6.17
N CYS A 12 2.47 8.84 6.17
CA CYS A 12 2.88 7.67 6.95
C CYS A 12 3.06 8.02 8.45
N TYR A 13 1.97 8.32 9.15
CA TYR A 13 1.97 8.34 10.62
C TYR A 13 1.94 6.89 11.10
N ILE A 14 3.10 6.37 11.53
CA ILE A 14 3.26 5.00 12.01
C ILE A 14 2.48 4.86 13.33
N GLY A 15 1.29 4.29 13.24
CA GLY A 15 0.40 4.01 14.38
C GLY A 15 -0.30 2.65 14.27
N THR A 16 0.26 1.69 13.52
CA THR A 16 -0.31 0.35 13.36
C THR A 16 0.42 -0.68 14.24
N VAL A 17 -0.42 -1.48 14.90
CA VAL A 17 -0.12 -2.53 15.89
C VAL A 17 0.62 -3.71 15.26
N ASP A 18 1.66 -4.16 15.97
CA ASP A 18 2.38 -5.44 15.84
C ASP A 18 3.05 -5.76 14.48
N THR A 19 4.26 -5.23 14.27
CA THR A 19 5.24 -5.80 13.34
C THR A 19 6.12 -6.82 14.08
N HIS A 20 5.58 -7.99 14.42
CA HIS A 20 6.44 -9.08 14.90
C HIS A 20 7.37 -9.51 13.74
N PRO A 21 8.71 -9.51 13.93
CA PRO A 21 9.64 -9.93 12.89
C PRO A 21 9.53 -11.45 12.74
N HIS A 22 8.75 -11.90 11.76
CA HIS A 22 8.79 -13.29 11.34
C HIS A 22 9.98 -13.48 10.39
N ASN A 23 10.80 -14.50 10.67
CA ASN A 23 11.89 -15.08 9.88
C ASN A 23 13.32 -14.49 10.05
N GLU A 24 14.05 -14.97 11.07
CA GLU A 24 15.43 -14.55 11.38
C GLU A 24 16.55 -15.36 10.69
N SER A 25 16.30 -16.55 10.12
CA SER A 25 17.43 -17.42 9.69
C SER A 25 17.82 -17.34 8.21
N LEU A 26 16.87 -17.19 7.28
CA LEU A 26 17.16 -16.97 5.85
C LEU A 26 17.42 -15.50 5.51
N SER A 27 17.03 -14.59 6.40
CA SER A 27 17.10 -13.14 6.18
C SER A 27 18.52 -12.60 6.33
N ALA A 28 19.32 -13.04 7.31
CA ALA A 28 20.58 -12.37 7.64
C ALA A 28 21.59 -12.27 6.48
N GLU A 29 21.82 -13.34 5.70
CA GLU A 29 22.78 -13.32 4.58
C GLU A 29 22.28 -12.50 3.39
N LEU A 30 20.98 -12.61 3.06
CA LEU A 30 20.38 -11.81 2.00
C LEU A 30 20.24 -10.33 2.40
N GLU A 31 19.98 -10.05 3.67
CA GLU A 31 19.98 -8.70 4.23
C GLU A 31 21.37 -8.07 4.13
N ASP A 32 22.41 -8.85 4.46
CA ASP A 32 23.80 -8.43 4.27
C ASP A 32 24.09 -8.11 2.80
N PHE A 33 23.63 -8.96 1.88
CA PHE A 33 23.72 -8.72 0.45
C PHE A 33 22.96 -7.46 0.01
N LEU A 34 21.73 -7.24 0.46
CA LEU A 34 20.92 -6.06 0.09
C LEU A 34 21.54 -4.74 0.59
N GLU A 35 22.28 -4.78 1.69
CA GLU A 35 22.94 -3.62 2.30
C GLU A 35 24.39 -3.41 1.80
N LYS A 36 25.05 -4.46 1.27
CA LYS A 36 26.47 -4.43 0.86
C LYS A 36 26.67 -4.81 -0.61
N GLY A 37 27.92 -4.77 -1.07
CA GLY A 37 28.34 -5.27 -2.38
C GLY A 37 27.46 -4.84 -3.55
N GLU A 38 27.10 -5.80 -4.40
CA GLU A 38 26.23 -5.60 -5.56
C GLU A 38 24.75 -5.45 -5.17
N GLY A 39 24.28 -6.07 -4.10
CA GLY A 39 22.88 -5.91 -3.67
C GLY A 39 22.56 -4.48 -3.25
N LYS A 40 23.55 -3.69 -2.82
CA LYS A 40 23.39 -2.24 -2.58
C LYS A 40 22.90 -1.49 -3.83
N THR A 41 23.30 -1.90 -5.03
CA THR A 41 22.95 -1.20 -6.29
C THR A 41 21.59 -1.59 -6.84
N LEU A 42 20.93 -2.61 -6.29
CA LEU A 42 19.57 -2.98 -6.66
C LEU A 42 18.60 -1.81 -6.48
N HIS A 43 17.64 -1.71 -7.40
CA HIS A 43 16.63 -0.66 -7.36
C HIS A 43 15.82 -0.73 -6.05
N PRO A 44 15.50 0.41 -5.40
CA PRO A 44 14.79 0.40 -4.11
C PRO A 44 13.46 -0.36 -4.12
N LEU A 45 12.74 -0.34 -5.24
CA LEU A 45 11.49 -1.10 -5.38
C LEU A 45 11.69 -2.62 -5.36
N VAL A 46 12.79 -3.13 -5.92
CA VAL A 46 13.12 -4.56 -5.86
C VAL A 46 13.37 -4.97 -4.41
N LYS A 47 14.14 -4.15 -3.67
CA LYS A 47 14.39 -4.39 -2.23
C LYS A 47 13.10 -4.33 -1.42
N ALA A 48 12.25 -3.36 -1.70
CA ALA A 48 10.96 -3.23 -1.04
C ALA A 48 10.04 -4.43 -1.31
N SER A 49 9.91 -4.85 -2.57
CA SER A 49 9.13 -6.03 -2.96
C SER A 49 9.63 -7.28 -2.25
N TRP A 50 10.95 -7.47 -2.16
CA TRP A 50 11.53 -8.57 -1.38
C TRP A 50 11.08 -8.54 0.08
N HIS A 51 11.17 -7.37 0.74
CA HIS A 51 10.73 -7.25 2.13
C HIS A 51 9.22 -7.43 2.31
N ILE A 52 8.41 -6.96 1.35
CA ILE A 52 6.95 -7.19 1.33
C ILE A 52 6.65 -8.70 1.29
N SER A 53 7.30 -9.44 0.39
CA SER A 53 7.13 -10.90 0.28
C SER A 53 7.60 -11.67 1.51
N ASN A 54 8.44 -11.05 2.36
CA ASN A 54 8.90 -11.61 3.63
C ASN A 54 8.18 -10.99 4.85
N HIS A 55 7.08 -10.27 4.64
CA HIS A 55 6.32 -9.56 5.69
C HIS A 55 7.15 -8.59 6.56
N ASN A 56 8.32 -8.14 6.07
CA ASN A 56 9.14 -7.13 6.74
C ASN A 56 8.71 -5.72 6.31
N LEU A 57 7.50 -5.34 6.71
CA LEU A 57 6.82 -4.11 6.26
C LEU A 57 7.59 -2.84 6.67
N TYR A 58 8.26 -2.87 7.83
CA TYR A 58 9.11 -1.78 8.29
C TYR A 58 10.28 -1.49 7.33
N LYS A 59 11.03 -2.52 6.91
CA LYS A 59 12.11 -2.33 5.94
C LYS A 59 11.57 -1.97 4.56
N ALA A 60 10.44 -2.54 4.14
CA ALA A 60 9.79 -2.15 2.89
C ALA A 60 9.51 -0.64 2.85
N HIS A 61 8.91 -0.07 3.90
CA HIS A 61 8.70 1.39 4.03
C HIS A 61 9.99 2.19 3.84
N ARG A 62 11.08 1.75 4.49
CA ARG A 62 12.37 2.44 4.39
C ARG A 62 12.88 2.51 2.95
N TYR A 63 12.75 1.44 2.17
CA TYR A 63 13.23 1.42 0.79
C TYR A 63 12.32 2.19 -0.17
N ILE A 64 10.99 2.09 -0.04
CA ILE A 64 10.06 2.77 -0.96
C ILE A 64 10.08 4.29 -0.75
N ARG A 65 10.23 4.78 0.48
CA ARG A 65 10.17 6.20 0.81
C ARG A 65 11.12 7.09 -0.01
N GLY A 66 12.29 6.56 -0.39
CA GLY A 66 13.26 7.31 -1.21
C GLY A 66 12.83 7.53 -2.67
N VAL A 67 11.82 6.79 -3.14
CA VAL A 67 11.32 6.82 -4.51
C VAL A 67 9.79 6.91 -4.58
N GLN A 68 9.14 7.27 -3.46
CA GLN A 68 7.67 7.23 -3.26
C GLN A 68 6.86 8.05 -4.28
N GLU A 69 7.46 9.06 -4.90
CA GLU A 69 6.82 9.89 -5.92
C GLU A 69 6.69 9.18 -7.29
N ARG A 70 7.30 8.00 -7.47
CA ARG A 70 7.20 7.23 -8.71
C ARG A 70 5.89 6.44 -8.72
N PRO A 71 5.16 6.34 -9.85
CA PRO A 71 3.88 5.62 -9.90
C PRO A 71 3.95 4.16 -9.42
N TRP A 72 5.01 3.42 -9.78
CA TRP A 72 5.25 2.06 -9.27
C TRP A 72 5.50 2.00 -7.75
N ALA A 73 6.13 3.04 -7.20
CA ALA A 73 6.36 3.14 -5.77
C ALA A 73 5.06 3.41 -5.01
N MET A 74 4.17 4.25 -5.57
CA MET A 74 2.83 4.49 -5.05
C MET A 74 2.00 3.21 -5.03
N TRP A 75 2.08 2.39 -6.09
CA TRP A 75 1.40 1.10 -6.12
C TRP A 75 1.93 0.14 -5.05
N LEU A 76 3.26 0.02 -4.90
CA LEU A 76 3.84 -0.81 -3.83
C LEU A 76 3.51 -0.26 -2.42
N HIS A 77 3.45 1.06 -2.25
CA HIS A 77 3.00 1.67 -0.98
C HIS A 77 1.54 1.33 -0.65
N SER A 78 0.66 1.29 -1.65
CA SER A 78 -0.75 0.96 -1.42
C SER A 78 -0.91 -0.49 -0.96
N ILE A 79 -0.17 -1.43 -1.56
CA ILE A 79 -0.09 -2.83 -1.15
C ILE A 79 0.48 -2.94 0.27
N LEU A 80 1.59 -2.25 0.54
CA LEU A 80 2.23 -2.24 1.85
C LEU A 80 1.25 -1.84 2.96
N HIS A 81 0.55 -0.71 2.80
CA HIS A 81 -0.45 -0.27 3.78
C HIS A 81 -1.66 -1.20 3.89
N ARG A 82 -2.04 -1.88 2.79
CA ARG A 82 -3.14 -2.86 2.82
C ARG A 82 -2.76 -4.08 3.68
N LEU A 83 -1.50 -4.52 3.59
CA LEU A 83 -0.96 -5.61 4.42
C LEU A 83 -0.96 -5.21 5.90
N GLU A 84 -0.60 -3.96 6.22
CA GLU A 84 -0.67 -3.37 7.57
C GLU A 84 -2.11 -3.23 8.11
N GLY A 85 -3.12 -3.30 7.24
CA GLY A 85 -4.52 -3.05 7.58
C GLY A 85 -4.91 -1.57 7.60
N ASP A 86 -4.04 -0.69 7.09
CA ASP A 86 -4.29 0.73 6.95
C ASP A 86 -4.95 1.05 5.59
N MET A 87 -6.23 0.69 5.50
CA MET A 87 -7.01 0.83 4.27
C MET A 87 -7.23 2.29 3.86
N ILE A 88 -7.16 3.21 4.81
CA ILE A 88 -7.27 4.66 4.55
C ILE A 88 -6.05 5.12 3.77
N ASN A 89 -4.83 4.83 4.26
CA ASN A 89 -3.62 5.20 3.54
C ASN A 89 -3.49 4.43 2.22
N THR A 90 -3.95 3.17 2.15
CA THR A 90 -4.01 2.46 0.86
C THR A 90 -4.79 3.25 -0.19
N LYS A 91 -5.97 3.79 0.15
CA LYS A 91 -6.76 4.61 -0.80
C LYS A 91 -6.03 5.90 -1.21
N CYS A 92 -5.39 6.58 -0.26
CA CYS A 92 -4.57 7.77 -0.53
C CYS A 92 -3.50 7.47 -1.59
N TRP A 93 -2.77 6.36 -1.43
CA TRP A 93 -1.75 5.98 -2.41
C TRP A 93 -2.33 5.60 -3.76
N ILE A 94 -3.47 4.88 -3.82
CA ILE A 94 -4.12 4.55 -5.10
C ILE A 94 -4.59 5.80 -5.83
N TYR A 95 -5.04 6.81 -5.09
CA TYR A 95 -5.60 8.04 -5.67
C TYR A 95 -4.62 8.71 -6.65
N ASP A 96 -3.35 8.81 -6.27
CA ASP A 96 -2.32 9.51 -7.04
C ASP A 96 -1.62 8.61 -8.09
N ILE A 97 -1.90 7.30 -8.14
CA ILE A 97 -1.30 6.41 -9.16
C ILE A 97 -1.74 6.83 -10.55
N ASP A 98 -0.77 7.17 -11.39
CA ASP A 98 -0.94 7.37 -12.82
C ASP A 98 0.00 6.42 -13.56
N LEU A 99 -0.46 5.18 -13.73
CA LEU A 99 0.31 4.09 -14.29
C LEU A 99 -0.60 3.23 -15.19
N PRO A 100 -0.28 3.06 -16.49
CA PRO A 100 -1.08 2.25 -17.40
C PRO A 100 -1.28 0.81 -16.93
N GLU A 101 -0.25 0.19 -16.36
CA GLU A 101 -0.24 -1.17 -15.86
C GLU A 101 -1.18 -1.35 -14.66
N PHE A 102 -1.33 -0.30 -13.84
CA PHE A 102 -2.32 -0.27 -12.77
C PHE A 102 -3.74 -0.35 -13.33
N ILE A 103 -4.02 0.42 -14.39
CA ILE A 103 -5.32 0.39 -15.07
C ILE A 103 -5.50 -0.92 -15.85
N GLU A 104 -4.45 -1.48 -16.42
CA GLU A 104 -4.51 -2.79 -17.10
C GLU A 104 -4.94 -3.89 -16.12
N PHE A 105 -4.35 -3.92 -14.93
CA PHE A 105 -4.68 -4.88 -13.89
C PHE A 105 -6.08 -4.64 -13.32
N TRP A 106 -6.32 -3.47 -12.72
CA TRP A 106 -7.55 -3.16 -12.01
C TRP A 106 -8.74 -2.82 -12.91
N LYS A 107 -8.50 -2.57 -14.21
CA LYS A 107 -9.45 -2.01 -15.20
C LYS A 107 -9.88 -0.57 -14.92
N SER A 108 -9.95 -0.14 -13.66
CA SER A 108 -10.19 1.24 -13.26
C SER A 108 -9.77 1.51 -11.81
N LYS A 109 -9.58 2.79 -11.45
CA LYS A 109 -9.37 3.19 -10.05
C LYS A 109 -10.57 2.85 -9.15
N GLU A 110 -11.78 2.93 -9.69
CA GLU A 110 -13.01 2.55 -8.98
C GLU A 110 -12.96 1.09 -8.53
N LEU A 111 -12.56 0.17 -9.41
CA LEU A 111 -12.51 -1.25 -9.06
C LEU A 111 -11.42 -1.56 -8.05
N ALA A 112 -10.28 -0.87 -8.13
CA ALA A 112 -9.25 -0.95 -7.10
C ALA A 112 -9.78 -0.47 -5.73
N TYR A 113 -10.50 0.65 -5.68
CA TYR A 113 -11.11 1.14 -4.45
C TYR A 113 -12.16 0.19 -3.88
N LYS A 114 -13.04 -0.34 -4.74
CA LYS A 114 -14.02 -1.36 -4.34
C LYS A 114 -13.36 -2.62 -3.79
N PHE A 115 -12.18 -2.99 -4.29
CA PHE A 115 -11.37 -4.05 -3.68
C PHE A 115 -10.86 -3.68 -2.28
N ILE A 116 -10.42 -2.43 -2.05
CA ILE A 116 -10.03 -1.97 -0.71
C ILE A 116 -11.22 -1.95 0.25
N ASP A 117 -12.39 -1.54 -0.21
CA ASP A 117 -13.62 -1.56 0.60
C ASP A 117 -14.01 -2.99 1.02
N ARG A 118 -13.96 -3.94 0.07
CA ARG A 118 -14.14 -5.37 0.34
C ARG A 118 -13.11 -5.90 1.34
N SER A 119 -11.83 -5.55 1.15
CA SER A 119 -10.75 -5.91 2.09
C SER A 119 -10.99 -5.35 3.49
N SER A 120 -11.53 -4.14 3.58
CA SER A 120 -11.89 -3.50 4.86
C SER A 120 -13.03 -4.24 5.56
N LEU A 121 -14.06 -4.67 4.81
CA LEU A 121 -15.16 -5.49 5.33
C LEU A 121 -14.66 -6.83 5.87
N CYS A 122 -13.78 -7.53 5.14
CA CYS A 122 -13.15 -8.77 5.61
C CYS A 122 -12.34 -8.59 6.90
N ARG A 123 -11.80 -7.39 7.12
CA ARG A 123 -11.11 -7.01 8.37
C ARG A 123 -12.06 -6.49 9.46
N GLY A 124 -13.37 -6.60 9.27
CA GLY A 124 -14.38 -6.26 10.27
C GLY A 124 -14.70 -4.77 10.38
N TRP A 125 -14.29 -3.93 9.42
CA TRP A 125 -14.70 -2.53 9.41
C TRP A 125 -16.20 -2.40 9.14
N SER A 126 -16.84 -1.43 9.77
CA SER A 126 -18.25 -1.15 9.50
C SER A 126 -18.42 -0.38 8.18
N PRO A 127 -19.56 -0.52 7.48
CA PRO A 127 -19.89 0.30 6.32
C PRO A 127 -19.70 1.79 6.54
N GLU A 128 -20.09 2.29 7.72
CA GLU A 128 -19.96 3.69 8.10
C GLU A 128 -18.50 4.12 8.15
N LYS A 129 -17.63 3.31 8.75
CA LYS A 129 -16.19 3.57 8.80
C LYS A 129 -15.57 3.58 7.40
N ILE A 130 -16.00 2.69 6.51
CA ILE A 130 -15.47 2.60 5.13
C ILE A 130 -15.89 3.81 4.28
N CYS A 131 -17.11 4.29 4.47
CA CYS A 131 -17.64 5.47 3.77
C CYS A 131 -17.20 6.80 4.38
N GLN A 132 -16.52 6.81 5.53
CA GLN A 132 -15.93 8.03 6.06
C GLN A 132 -14.96 8.60 5.04
N SER A 133 -15.17 9.87 4.73
CA SER A 133 -14.29 10.59 3.82
C SER A 133 -13.00 10.90 4.55
N VAL A 134 -11.88 10.71 3.85
CA VAL A 134 -10.56 11.01 4.40
C VAL A 134 -9.92 12.13 3.61
N GLU A 135 -9.21 12.99 4.33
CA GLU A 135 -8.58 14.18 3.80
C GLU A 135 -7.11 13.89 3.54
N GLN A 136 -6.70 13.88 2.28
CA GLN A 136 -5.29 13.82 1.91
C GLN A 136 -4.78 15.24 1.70
N THR A 137 -3.78 15.65 2.48
CA THR A 137 -3.11 16.94 2.31
C THR A 137 -1.99 16.77 1.28
N SER A 138 -2.02 17.54 0.19
CA SER A 138 -0.89 17.61 -0.75
C SER A 138 0.34 18.19 -0.05
N GLY A 139 1.55 17.77 -0.44
CA GLY A 139 2.82 18.15 0.22
C GLY A 139 3.15 19.65 0.25
N ASP A 140 2.39 20.46 -0.49
CA ASP A 140 2.44 21.92 -0.52
C ASP A 140 1.42 22.60 0.44
N GLY A 141 0.65 21.82 1.21
CA GLY A 141 -0.32 22.31 2.19
C GLY A 141 -1.56 22.98 1.57
N ALA A 142 -1.72 22.93 0.25
CA ALA A 142 -2.65 23.81 -0.47
C ALA A 142 -3.98 23.13 -0.86
N LYS A 143 -4.06 21.79 -0.90
CA LYS A 143 -5.29 21.08 -1.25
C LYS A 143 -5.52 19.85 -0.37
N VAL A 144 -6.57 19.94 0.42
CA VAL A 144 -7.20 18.79 1.06
C VAL A 144 -8.10 18.13 0.02
N LYS A 145 -7.75 16.92 -0.40
CA LYS A 145 -8.60 16.12 -1.29
C LYS A 145 -9.43 15.16 -0.46
N GLU A 146 -10.74 15.22 -0.67
CA GLU A 146 -11.70 14.32 -0.04
C GLU A 146 -11.73 12.99 -0.81
N ILE A 147 -11.32 11.91 -0.15
CA ILE A 147 -11.32 10.56 -0.71
C ILE A 147 -12.53 9.81 -0.15
N LYS A 148 -13.43 9.38 -1.05
CA LYS A 148 -14.66 8.65 -0.69
C LYS A 148 -14.57 7.18 -1.10
N SER A 149 -15.35 6.36 -0.40
CA SER A 149 -15.72 5.03 -0.88
C SER A 149 -16.51 5.13 -2.19
N TYR A 150 -16.32 4.17 -3.08
CA TYR A 150 -17.16 4.04 -4.29
C TYR A 150 -18.47 3.31 -4.02
N TYR A 151 -18.54 2.57 -2.91
CA TYR A 151 -19.81 2.09 -2.39
C TYR A 151 -20.43 3.11 -1.44
N ASN A 152 -21.76 3.20 -1.46
CA ASN A 152 -22.53 3.77 -0.36
C ASN A 152 -22.74 2.75 0.77
N ILE A 153 -23.24 3.21 1.91
CA ILE A 153 -23.42 2.38 3.11
C ILE A 153 -24.34 1.17 2.84
N ASP A 154 -25.41 1.35 2.08
CA ASP A 154 -26.38 0.28 1.84
C ASP A 154 -25.83 -0.76 0.86
N GLU A 155 -25.08 -0.35 -0.16
CA GLU A 155 -24.33 -1.26 -1.01
C GLU A 155 -23.31 -2.08 -0.20
N LEU A 156 -22.58 -1.45 0.73
CA LEU A 156 -21.62 -2.16 1.59
C LEU A 156 -22.29 -3.20 2.50
N LYS A 157 -23.50 -2.94 2.99
CA LYS A 157 -24.27 -3.93 3.77
C LYS A 157 -24.58 -5.16 2.91
N VAL A 158 -25.04 -4.96 1.68
CA VAL A 158 -25.32 -6.05 0.74
C VAL A 158 -24.04 -6.83 0.42
N VAL A 159 -22.93 -6.11 0.11
CA VAL A 159 -21.64 -6.75 -0.18
C VAL A 159 -21.12 -7.54 1.01
N LYS A 160 -21.25 -7.02 2.23
CA LYS A 160 -20.80 -7.68 3.46
C LYS A 160 -21.46 -9.04 3.66
N ASP A 161 -22.72 -9.18 3.27
CA ASP A 161 -23.46 -10.44 3.42
C ASP A 161 -23.09 -11.47 2.34
N SER A 162 -22.49 -11.03 1.22
CA SER A 162 -22.13 -11.89 0.08
C SER A 162 -20.62 -12.10 -0.09
N ILE A 163 -19.78 -11.45 0.71
CA ILE A 163 -18.32 -11.45 0.51
C ILE A 163 -17.70 -12.78 0.95
N ASP A 164 -16.93 -13.41 0.06
CA ASP A 164 -16.02 -14.49 0.41
C ASP A 164 -14.61 -13.93 0.65
N VAL A 165 -14.05 -14.21 1.82
CA VAL A 165 -12.68 -13.82 2.17
C VAL A 165 -11.67 -14.46 1.21
N LYS A 166 -11.94 -15.66 0.70
CA LYS A 166 -11.05 -16.35 -0.26
C LYS A 166 -10.91 -15.57 -1.55
N ASP A 167 -12.00 -15.05 -2.09
CA ASP A 167 -11.98 -14.25 -3.32
C ASP A 167 -11.11 -13.00 -3.15
N VAL A 168 -11.17 -12.37 -1.97
CA VAL A 168 -10.36 -11.18 -1.65
C VAL A 168 -8.87 -11.53 -1.55
N ILE A 169 -8.54 -12.67 -0.95
CA ILE A 169 -7.16 -13.16 -0.86
C ILE A 169 -6.63 -13.47 -2.27
N GLU A 170 -7.37 -14.26 -3.05
CA GLU A 170 -6.97 -14.64 -4.40
C GLU A 170 -6.76 -13.43 -5.32
N GLU A 171 -7.61 -12.41 -5.22
CA GLU A 171 -7.44 -11.18 -6.00
C GLU A 171 -6.22 -10.37 -5.55
N GLY A 172 -5.94 -10.33 -4.24
CA GLY A 172 -4.73 -9.73 -3.69
C GLY A 172 -3.45 -10.45 -4.14
N ASP A 173 -3.47 -11.78 -4.18
CA ASP A 173 -2.35 -12.60 -4.66
C ASP A 173 -2.11 -12.36 -6.16
N LYS A 174 -3.17 -12.27 -6.98
CA LYS A 174 -3.05 -11.90 -8.41
C LYS A 174 -2.41 -10.54 -8.60
N GLU A 175 -2.72 -9.54 -7.77
CA GLU A 175 -2.11 -8.22 -7.86
C GLU A 175 -0.61 -8.28 -7.57
N LEU A 176 -0.23 -8.98 -6.50
CA LEU A 176 1.18 -9.14 -6.15
C LEU A 176 1.94 -9.87 -7.27
N ASP A 177 1.36 -10.97 -7.78
CA ASP A 177 1.91 -11.74 -8.89
C ASP A 177 2.08 -10.90 -10.16
N PHE A 178 1.10 -10.05 -10.49
CA PHE A 178 1.15 -9.18 -11.66
C PHE A 178 2.33 -8.21 -11.57
N ILE A 179 2.49 -7.57 -10.42
CA ILE A 179 3.57 -6.60 -10.19
C ILE A 179 4.93 -7.30 -10.21
N LEU A 180 5.05 -8.48 -9.61
CA LEU A 180 6.32 -9.21 -9.59
C LEU A 180 6.71 -9.80 -10.95
N LYS A 181 5.75 -10.04 -11.85
CA LYS A 181 6.01 -10.52 -13.21
C LYS A 181 6.26 -9.39 -14.23
N GLY A 182 5.79 -8.17 -13.94
CA GLY A 182 5.84 -7.01 -14.84
C GLY A 182 6.81 -5.88 -14.44
N ALA A 183 7.51 -6.00 -13.30
CA ALA A 183 8.51 -5.04 -12.82
C ALA A 183 9.96 -5.46 -13.09
#